data_AF-A0A967ZCZ1-F1
#
_entry.id   AF-A0A967ZCZ1-F1
#
_cell.length_a   1.000
_cell.length_b   1.000
_cell.length_c   1.000
_cell.angle_alpha   90.00
_cell.angle_beta   90.00
_cell.angle_gamma   90.00
#
_symmetry.space_group_name_H-M   'P 1'
#
loop_
_entity.id
_entity.type
_entity.pdbx_description
1 polymer ?
#
loop_
_entity_poly.entity_id
_entity_poly.type
_entity_poly.pdbx_seq_one_letter_code
_entity_poly.pdbx_strand_id
1 'polypeptide(L)' 'MRAEGLAERVEIVLEDYRDLTGRYDKLVSIEMIEAVGAEYLDTFFAKCSALLKPQGSMLLQAIIIDDAHYERAAHSVD' A
#
# COMPACT_ATOMS: atom_id res chain seq x y z
N MET A 1 1.13 22.62 1.58
CA MET A 1 -0.17 22.51 0.87
C MET A 1 -0.85 23.85 0.60
N ARG A 2 -1.14 24.71 1.59
CA ARG A 2 -1.83 25.98 1.35
C ARG A 2 -1.00 27.02 0.60
N ALA A 3 0.28 27.18 0.94
CA ALA A 3 1.18 28.09 0.23
C ALA A 3 1.43 27.71 -1.24
N GLU A 4 1.30 26.41 -1.56
CA GLU A 4 1.53 25.84 -2.90
C GLU A 4 0.21 25.61 -3.69
N GLY A 5 -0.94 26.02 -3.15
CA GLY A 5 -2.25 25.80 -3.80
C GLY A 5 -2.62 24.34 -4.03
N LEU A 6 -2.16 23.41 -3.17
CA LEU A 6 -2.41 21.96 -3.30
C LEU A 6 -3.55 21.46 -2.42
N ALA A 7 -4.08 22.30 -1.53
CA ALA A 7 -5.07 21.88 -0.52
C ALA A 7 -6.37 21.32 -1.11
N GLU A 8 -6.75 21.71 -2.34
CA GLU A 8 -7.94 21.17 -3.02
C GLU A 8 -7.65 19.92 -3.85
N ARG A 9 -6.38 19.55 -4.01
CA ARG A 9 -5.93 18.43 -4.86
C ARG A 9 -5.33 17.28 -4.06
N VAL A 10 -5.06 17.47 -2.78
CA VAL A 10 -4.44 16.47 -1.92
C VAL A 10 -5.14 16.43 -0.59
N GLU A 11 -5.55 15.22 -0.22
CA GLU A 11 -6.07 14.88 1.08
C GLU A 11 -5.04 13.99 1.80
N ILE A 12 -4.79 14.27 3.08
CA ILE A 12 -3.97 13.41 3.94
C ILE A 12 -4.90 12.84 4.99
N VAL A 13 -4.93 11.51 5.06
CA VAL A 13 -5.77 10.79 6.01
C VAL A 13 -4.85 10.03 6.96
N LEU A 14 -5.12 10.14 8.26
CA LEU A 14 -4.49 9.33 9.29
C LEU A 14 -5.45 8.20 9.65
N GLU A 15 -5.39 7.12 8.87
CA GLU A 15 -6.28 5.96 8.98
C GLU A 15 -5.51 4.71 8.56
N ASP A 16 -5.95 3.55 9.07
CA ASP A 16 -5.46 2.28 8.59
C ASP A 16 -5.89 2.06 7.14
N TYR A 17 -4.95 1.64 6.28
CA TYR A 17 -5.27 1.38 4.87
C TYR A 17 -6.39 0.32 4.71
N ARG A 18 -6.55 -0.57 5.69
CA ARG A 18 -7.59 -1.61 5.74
C ARG A 18 -8.99 -1.03 5.88
N ASP A 19 -9.11 0.17 6.42
CA ASP A 19 -10.39 0.84 6.65
C ASP A 19 -10.77 1.80 5.51
N LEU A 20 -9.80 2.22 4.68
CA LEU A 20 -10.04 3.10 3.54
C LEU A 20 -11.23 2.67 2.68
N THR A 21 -12.05 3.63 2.25
CA THR A 21 -13.23 3.36 1.42
C THR A 21 -13.17 4.13 0.10
N GLY A 22 -14.09 3.82 -0.81
CA GLY A 22 -14.17 4.45 -2.13
C GLY A 22 -13.46 3.66 -3.23
N ARG A 23 -13.29 4.31 -4.38
CA ARG A 23 -12.61 3.71 -5.55
C ARG A 23 -11.79 4.74 -6.31
N TYR A 24 -10.58 4.34 -6.70
CA TYR A 24 -9.58 5.17 -7.35
C TYR A 24 -9.26 4.67 -8.76
N ASP A 25 -8.91 5.60 -9.65
CA ASP A 25 -8.44 5.28 -11.00
C ASP A 25 -7.01 4.70 -10.96
N LYS A 26 -6.20 5.15 -10.00
CA LYS A 26 -4.81 4.73 -9.80
C LYS A 26 -4.53 4.57 -8.31
N LEU A 27 -3.81 3.52 -7.95
CA LEU A 27 -3.31 3.25 -6.60
C LEU A 27 -1.80 3.12 -6.64
N VAL A 28 -1.10 3.70 -5.67
CA VAL A 28 0.35 3.60 -5.55
C VAL A 28 0.68 3.17 -4.12
N SER A 29 1.42 2.08 -3.96
CA SER A 29 1.97 1.62 -2.69
C SER A 29 3.50 1.61 -2.78
N ILE A 30 4.15 2.25 -1.82
CA ILE A 30 5.60 2.50 -1.77
C ILE A 30 6.07 1.96 -0.42
N GLU A 31 6.97 0.97 -0.44
CA GLU A 31 7.66 0.43 0.75
C GLU A 31 6.73 0.03 1.91
N MET A 32 5.53 -0.44 1.60
CA MET A 32 4.51 -0.80 2.59
C MET A 32 4.32 -2.31 2.71
N ILE A 33 4.44 -3.06 1.61
CA ILE A 33 4.15 -4.50 1.55
C ILE A 33 5.07 -5.35 2.44
N GLU A 34 6.27 -4.86 2.70
CA GLU A 34 7.30 -5.45 3.54
C GLU A 34 6.89 -5.44 5.02
N ALA A 35 6.14 -4.40 5.44
CA ALA A 35 5.61 -4.27 6.79
C ALA A 35 4.25 -4.97 6.98
N VAL A 36 3.60 -5.40 5.89
CA VAL A 36 2.33 -6.14 5.95
C VAL A 36 2.51 -7.52 6.55
N GLY A 37 3.64 -8.17 6.27
CA GLY A 37 3.89 -9.57 6.63
C GLY A 37 3.29 -10.56 5.64
N ALA A 38 4.00 -11.69 5.45
CA ALA A 38 3.72 -12.67 4.40
C ALA A 38 2.31 -13.28 4.50
N GLU A 39 1.81 -13.51 5.71
CA GLU A 39 0.50 -14.12 5.96
C GLU A 39 -0.68 -13.20 5.57
N TYR A 40 -0.46 -11.89 5.45
CA TYR A 40 -1.50 -10.89 5.16
C TYR A 40 -1.47 -10.38 3.73
N LEU A 41 -0.59 -10.91 2.87
CA LEU A 41 -0.46 -10.47 1.47
C LEU A 41 -1.77 -10.59 0.69
N ASP A 42 -2.50 -11.68 0.85
CA ASP A 42 -3.80 -11.87 0.20
C ASP A 42 -4.80 -10.79 0.62
N THR A 43 -4.82 -10.44 1.92
CA THR A 43 -5.68 -9.37 2.45
C THR A 43 -5.28 -8.01 1.90
N PHE A 44 -3.97 -7.74 1.83
CA PHE A 44 -3.44 -6.50 1.27
C PHE A 44 -3.82 -6.32 -0.21
N PHE A 45 -3.60 -7.34 -1.05
CA PHE A 45 -3.95 -7.28 -2.46
C PHE A 45 -5.47 -7.25 -2.69
N ALA A 46 -6.24 -7.98 -1.88
CA ALA A 46 -7.71 -7.90 -1.91
C ALA A 46 -8.20 -6.49 -1.60
N LYS A 47 -7.63 -5.82 -0.58
CA LYS A 47 -7.97 -4.44 -0.24
C LYS A 47 -7.60 -3.49 -1.38
N CYS A 48 -6.39 -3.58 -1.93
CA CYS A 48 -5.96 -2.76 -3.06
C CYS A 48 -6.88 -2.93 -4.28
N SER A 49 -7.28 -4.17 -4.59
CA SER A 49 -8.22 -4.47 -5.67
C SER A 49 -9.60 -3.87 -5.43
N ALA A 50 -10.12 -3.97 -4.20
CA ALA A 50 -11.42 -3.40 -3.83
C ALA A 50 -11.44 -1.85 -3.96
N LEU A 51 -10.31 -1.20 -3.70
CA LEU A 51 -10.12 0.24 -3.83
C LEU A 51 -9.91 0.70 -5.28
N LEU A 52 -9.73 -0.19 -6.26
CA LEU A 52 -9.61 0.21 -7.66
C LEU A 52 -10.98 0.27 -8.35
N LYS A 53 -11.17 1.23 -9.25
CA LYS A 53 -12.27 1.21 -10.23
C LYS A 53 -12.04 0.08 -11.25
N PRO A 54 -13.08 -0.38 -11.97
CA PRO A 54 -12.88 -1.20 -13.16
C PRO A 54 -11.89 -0.54 -14.12
N GLN A 55 -10.88 -1.28 -14.60
CA GLN A 55 -9.78 -0.76 -15.43
C GLN A 55 -8.80 0.19 -14.71
N GLY A 56 -8.93 0.35 -13.39
CA GLY A 56 -7.94 1.03 -12.56
C GLY A 56 -6.59 0.30 -12.57
N SER A 57 -5.53 0.98 -12.19
CA SER A 57 -4.18 0.39 -12.17
C SER A 57 -3.49 0.63 -10.84
N MET A 58 -2.75 -0.36 -10.37
CA MET A 58 -1.88 -0.24 -9.21
C MET A 58 -0.41 -0.20 -9.64
N LEU A 59 0.37 0.64 -8.97
CA LEU A 59 1.82 0.52 -8.91
C LEU A 59 2.20 0.04 -7.50
N LEU A 60 3.00 -1.02 -7.44
CA LEU A 60 3.61 -1.49 -6.21
C LEU A 60 5.13 -1.33 -6.35
N GLN A 61 5.74 -0.59 -5.44
CA GLN A 61 7.17 -0.58 -5.26
C GLN A 61 7.51 -1.20 -3.90
N ALA A 62 8.43 -2.16 -3.93
CA ALA A 62 8.86 -2.93 -2.78
C ALA A 62 10.39 -3.01 -2.76
N ILE A 63 10.93 -3.07 -1.55
CA ILE A 63 12.28 -3.51 -1.21
C ILE A 63 12.21 -5.04 -1.13
N ILE A 64 12.99 -5.69 -1.99
CA ILE A 64 13.07 -7.15 -2.02
C ILE A 64 14.30 -7.62 -1.24
N ILE A 65 14.19 -8.80 -0.65
CA ILE A 65 15.30 -9.49 0.00
C ILE A 65 15.59 -10.80 -0.75
N ASP A 66 16.86 -11.20 -0.75
CA ASP A 66 17.26 -12.50 -1.29
C ASP A 66 16.59 -13.65 -0.51
N ASP A 67 16.16 -14.69 -1.24
CA ASP A 67 15.46 -15.86 -0.69
C ASP A 67 16.24 -16.52 0.45
N ALA A 68 17.58 -16.56 0.38
CA ALA A 68 18.44 -17.15 1.43
C ALA A 68 18.37 -16.37 2.76
N HIS A 69 17.86 -15.15 2.74
CA HIS A 69 17.71 -14.29 3.92
C HIS A 69 16.25 -14.05 4.30
N TYR A 70 15.30 -14.55 3.51
CA TYR A 70 13.88 -14.31 3.69
C TYR A 70 13.36 -14.81 5.03
N GLU A 71 13.63 -16.07 5.42
CA GLU A 71 13.13 -16.62 6.68
C GLU A 71 13.61 -15.80 7.89
N ARG A 72 14.88 -15.40 7.90
CA ARG A 72 15.43 -14.57 8.97
C ARG A 72 14.76 -13.19 9.01
N ALA A 73 14.56 -12.57 7.84
CA ALA A 73 13.95 -11.25 7.76
C ALA A 73 12.47 -11.28 8.17
N ALA A 74 11.73 -12.30 7.74
CA ALA A 74 10.31 -12.50 8.07
C ALA A 74 10.07 -12.67 9.58
N HIS A 75 11.05 -13.19 10.32
CA HIS A 75 10.99 -13.31 11.78
C HIS A 75 11.56 -12.10 12.54
N SER A 76 12.13 -11.11 11.85
CA SER A 76 12.73 -9.91 12.46
C SER A 76 11.89 -8.65 12.33
N VAL A 77 10.71 -8.77 11.69
CA VAL A 77 9.77 -7.66 11.55
C VAL A 77 9.03 -7.52 12.89
N ASP A 78 9.49 -6.59 13.73
CA ASP A 78 8.79 -6.06 14.92
C ASP A 78 7.89 -4.88 14.53
#